data_AF-A0A166C1V0-F1
#
_entry.id   AF-A0A166C1V0-F1
#
_cell.length_a   1.000
_cell.length_b   1.000
_cell.length_c   1.000
_cell.angle_alpha   90.00
_cell.angle_beta   90.00
_cell.angle_gamma   90.00
#
_symmetry.space_group_name_H-M   'P 1'
#
loop_
_entity.id
_entity.type
_entity.pdbx_description
1 polymer ?
#
loop_
_entity_poly.entity_id
_entity_poly.type
_entity_poly.pdbx_seq_one_letter_code
_entity_poly.pdbx_strand_id
1 'polypeptide(L)'
;MGSGWISDSAPNNGIMKSFLLDGALRIGFCDPAHANELSWIDEVDLTQPHAPYDIFTCRTWTLHCVRGLVKQGFVQCGDVDGLEQEAKDWAAHHHKSANDGLMPRPVGDSRTCGL
;
A
#
# COMPACT_ATOMS: atom_id res chain seq x y z
N MET A 1 -16.77 8.99 10.56
CA MET A 1 -15.86 8.17 9.72
C MET A 1 -14.55 8.08 10.47
N GLY A 2 -14.11 6.87 10.81
CA GLY A 2 -12.92 6.65 11.62
C GLY A 2 -11.63 6.93 10.82
N SER A 3 -10.57 7.28 11.52
CA SER A 3 -9.21 7.55 11.00
C SER A 3 -8.48 6.31 10.46
N GLY A 4 -9.22 5.29 10.02
CA GLY A 4 -8.70 4.02 9.55
C GLY A 4 -8.50 4.02 8.03
N TRP A 5 -7.45 3.36 7.57
CA TRP A 5 -7.23 3.10 6.16
C TRP A 5 -8.29 2.11 5.65
N ILE A 6 -8.72 2.25 4.39
CA ILE A 6 -9.53 1.25 3.70
C ILE A 6 -8.58 0.44 2.83
N SER A 7 -8.52 -0.88 3.06
CA SER A 7 -7.71 -1.79 2.23
C SER A 7 -8.53 -2.28 1.03
N ASP A 8 -7.90 -2.31 -0.14
CA ASP A 8 -8.41 -2.95 -1.36
C ASP A 8 -7.27 -3.80 -1.98
N SER A 9 -7.56 -5.04 -2.35
CA SER A 9 -6.64 -5.95 -3.04
C SER A 9 -7.31 -6.48 -4.31
N ALA A 10 -6.97 -5.90 -5.46
CA ALA A 10 -7.46 -6.31 -6.77
C ALA A 10 -6.50 -5.82 -7.88
N PRO A 11 -6.51 -6.45 -9.08
CA PRO A 11 -5.91 -5.86 -10.26
C PRO A 11 -6.43 -4.43 -10.45
N ASN A 12 -5.52 -3.47 -10.47
CA ASN A 12 -5.72 -2.02 -10.34
C ASN A 12 -6.45 -1.32 -11.52
N ASN A 13 -7.35 -2.02 -12.24
CA ASN A 13 -8.02 -1.54 -13.46
C ASN A 13 -9.02 -0.37 -13.23
N GLY A 14 -9.10 0.15 -12.02
CA GLY A 14 -10.01 1.26 -11.71
C GLY A 14 -9.63 2.12 -10.50
N ILE A 15 -8.54 1.82 -9.79
CA ILE A 15 -8.21 2.54 -8.54
C ILE A 15 -8.06 4.05 -8.78
N MET A 16 -7.49 4.43 -9.93
CA MET A 16 -7.33 5.84 -10.34
C MET A 16 -8.66 6.56 -10.62
N LYS A 17 -9.79 5.85 -10.67
CA LYS A 17 -11.14 6.41 -10.79
C LYS A 17 -11.85 6.53 -9.44
N SER A 18 -11.24 6.05 -8.36
CA SER A 18 -11.82 6.09 -7.02
C SER A 18 -11.84 7.52 -6.48
N PHE A 19 -13.00 7.93 -5.96
CA PHE A 19 -13.18 9.24 -5.33
C PHE A 19 -12.46 9.37 -3.99
N LEU A 20 -12.19 8.24 -3.31
CA LEU A 20 -11.49 8.17 -2.02
C LEU A 20 -9.96 8.06 -2.16
N LEU A 21 -9.44 7.98 -3.38
CA LEU A 21 -8.01 7.81 -3.60
C LEU A 21 -7.29 9.16 -3.51
N ASP A 22 -6.35 9.27 -2.56
CA ASP A 22 -5.41 10.41 -2.51
C ASP A 22 -4.38 10.32 -3.63
N GLY A 23 -3.89 9.12 -3.93
CA GLY A 23 -3.15 8.74 -5.14
C GLY A 23 -2.37 7.44 -4.93
N ALA A 24 -1.37 7.16 -5.76
CA ALA A 24 -0.63 5.89 -5.72
C ALA A 24 0.87 6.09 -5.48
N LEU A 25 1.41 5.38 -4.48
CA LEU A 25 2.85 5.33 -4.19
C LEU A 25 3.40 3.98 -4.64
N ARG A 26 4.33 3.98 -5.60
CA ARG A 26 4.99 2.78 -6.12
C ARG A 26 6.13 2.37 -5.19
N ILE A 27 6.12 1.11 -4.75
CA ILE A 27 7.09 0.56 -3.79
C ILE A 27 7.91 -0.62 -4.33
N GLY A 28 7.59 -1.11 -5.52
CA GLY A 28 8.29 -2.23 -6.15
C GLY A 28 7.73 -2.54 -7.54
N PHE A 29 8.21 -3.63 -8.11
CA PHE A 29 7.78 -4.14 -9.42
C PHE A 29 7.66 -5.67 -9.37
N CYS A 30 6.55 -6.18 -9.89
CA CYS A 30 6.34 -7.60 -10.13
C CYS A 30 6.09 -7.77 -11.64
N ASP A 31 6.91 -8.59 -12.29
CA ASP A 31 6.69 -8.93 -13.69
C ASP A 31 5.33 -9.61 -13.85
N PRO A 32 4.49 -9.23 -14.83
CA PRO A 32 3.19 -9.86 -15.04
C PRO A 32 3.25 -11.39 -15.19
N ALA A 33 4.36 -11.96 -15.68
CA ALA A 33 4.57 -13.40 -15.75
C ALA A 33 4.56 -14.08 -14.37
N HIS A 34 4.89 -13.32 -13.32
CA HIS A 34 5.01 -13.78 -11.94
C HIS A 34 3.82 -13.31 -11.06
N ALA A 35 2.76 -12.75 -11.66
CA ALA A 35 1.62 -12.22 -10.90
C ALA A 35 0.95 -13.25 -9.98
N ASN A 36 0.96 -14.54 -10.36
CA ASN A 36 0.43 -15.62 -9.52
C ASN A 36 1.21 -15.81 -8.22
N GLU A 37 2.48 -15.39 -8.15
CA GLU A 37 3.29 -15.44 -6.92
C GLU A 37 2.77 -14.48 -5.84
N LEU A 38 1.83 -13.58 -6.19
CA LEU A 38 1.19 -12.64 -5.27
C LEU A 38 -0.13 -13.16 -4.67
N SER A 39 -0.61 -14.34 -5.08
CA SER A 39 -1.93 -14.86 -4.67
C SER A 39 -2.08 -15.07 -3.17
N TRP A 40 -0.96 -15.29 -2.47
CA TRP A 40 -0.94 -15.47 -1.02
C TRP A 40 -1.45 -14.24 -0.26
N ILE A 41 -1.38 -13.04 -0.85
CA ILE A 41 -1.86 -11.79 -0.22
C ILE A 41 -3.36 -11.89 0.07
N ASP A 42 -4.12 -12.49 -0.85
CA ASP A 42 -5.56 -12.70 -0.69
C ASP A 42 -5.91 -13.80 0.33
N GLU A 43 -4.91 -14.58 0.76
CA GLU A 43 -5.03 -15.64 1.77
C GLU A 43 -4.64 -15.17 3.18
N VAL A 44 -4.13 -13.93 3.32
CA VAL A 44 -3.73 -13.37 4.62
C VAL A 44 -4.98 -13.16 5.50
N ASP A 45 -4.97 -13.73 6.71
CA ASP A 45 -6.08 -13.61 7.67
C ASP A 45 -6.47 -12.15 7.93
N LEU A 46 -7.76 -11.84 7.77
CA LEU A 46 -8.36 -10.52 7.94
C LEU A 46 -9.00 -10.30 9.32
N THR A 47 -8.79 -11.22 10.26
CA THR A 47 -9.42 -11.21 11.59
C THR A 47 -8.42 -11.19 12.72
N GLN A 48 -7.16 -11.58 12.47
CA GLN A 48 -6.12 -11.68 13.50
C GLN A 48 -4.91 -10.80 13.17
N PRO A 49 -4.26 -10.22 14.20
CA PRO A 49 -3.03 -9.48 14.01
C PRO A 49 -1.91 -10.44 13.57
N HIS A 50 -1.09 -9.98 12.64
CA HIS A 50 0.09 -10.71 12.19
C HIS A 50 1.35 -10.12 12.80
N ALA A 51 2.28 -10.98 13.21
CA ALA A 51 3.57 -10.55 13.75
C ALA A 51 4.26 -9.55 12.77
N PRO A 52 4.85 -8.45 13.27
CA PRO A 52 5.12 -8.12 14.68
C PRO A 52 4.02 -7.30 15.38
N TYR A 53 2.79 -7.27 14.87
CA TYR A 53 1.73 -6.41 15.39
C TYR A 53 0.86 -7.10 16.44
N ASP A 54 0.40 -6.34 17.43
CA ASP A 54 -0.55 -6.81 18.46
C ASP A 54 -2.02 -6.54 18.10
N ILE A 55 -2.27 -5.64 17.15
CA ILE A 55 -3.62 -5.19 16.78
C ILE A 55 -3.82 -5.34 15.27
N PHE A 56 -4.95 -5.96 14.90
CA PHE A 56 -5.38 -6.03 13.51
C PHE A 56 -6.03 -4.71 13.08
N THR A 57 -5.50 -4.13 12.01
CA THR A 57 -6.00 -2.93 11.34
C THR A 57 -5.64 -3.03 9.86
N CYS A 58 -6.30 -2.26 8.99
CA CYS A 58 -5.88 -2.17 7.58
C CYS A 58 -4.40 -1.78 7.45
N ARG A 59 -3.92 -0.85 8.29
CA ARG A 59 -2.49 -0.47 8.35
C ARG A 59 -1.59 -1.67 8.66
N THR A 60 -1.85 -2.39 9.74
CA THR A 60 -0.99 -3.50 10.18
C THR A 60 -1.06 -4.69 9.24
N TRP A 61 -2.22 -4.94 8.63
CA TRP A 61 -2.38 -5.90 7.53
C TRP A 61 -1.56 -5.50 6.29
N THR A 62 -1.67 -4.26 5.83
CA THR A 62 -0.91 -3.76 4.66
C THR A 62 0.60 -3.88 4.89
N LEU A 63 1.09 -3.46 6.06
CA LEU A 63 2.50 -3.55 6.37
C LEU A 63 2.98 -5.01 6.54
N HIS A 64 2.12 -5.91 7.01
CA HIS A 64 2.41 -7.34 7.00
C HIS A 64 2.61 -7.84 5.55
N CYS A 65 1.70 -7.47 4.64
CA CYS A 65 1.81 -7.83 3.23
C CYS A 65 3.09 -7.27 2.59
N VAL A 66 3.41 -6.00 2.84
CA VAL A 66 4.66 -5.38 2.36
C VAL A 66 5.89 -6.13 2.87
N ARG A 67 5.93 -6.55 4.14
CA ARG A 67 7.04 -7.37 4.65
C ARG A 67 7.14 -8.72 3.95
N GLY A 68 6.02 -9.34 3.60
CA GLY A 68 6.02 -10.57 2.79
C GLY A 68 6.59 -10.34 1.39
N LEU A 69 6.19 -9.24 0.73
CA LEU A 69 6.73 -8.84 -0.57
C LEU A 69 8.24 -8.55 -0.54
N VAL A 70 8.73 -7.94 0.54
CA VAL A 70 10.18 -7.75 0.76
C VAL A 70 10.89 -9.09 0.87
N LYS A 71 10.34 -10.06 1.61
CA LYS A 71 10.93 -11.41 1.75
C LYS A 71 10.97 -12.17 0.41
N GLN A 72 10.00 -11.94 -0.47
CA GLN A 72 9.95 -12.53 -1.81
C GLN A 72 10.81 -11.79 -2.84
N GLY A 73 11.32 -10.60 -2.52
CA GLY A 73 12.17 -9.80 -3.40
C GLY A 73 11.42 -8.91 -4.40
N PHE A 74 10.09 -8.83 -4.32
CA PHE A 74 9.28 -7.94 -5.17
C PHE A 74 9.35 -6.47 -4.77
N VAL A 75 9.73 -6.21 -3.52
CA VAL A 75 9.85 -4.87 -2.93
C VAL A 75 11.23 -4.74 -2.29
N GLN A 76 12.06 -3.81 -2.76
CA GLN A 76 13.39 -3.58 -2.19
C GLN A 76 13.33 -2.51 -1.09
N CYS A 77 12.65 -2.81 0.02
CA CYS A 77 12.52 -1.87 1.13
C CYS A 77 13.23 -2.38 2.39
N GLY A 78 14.34 -1.72 2.76
CA GLY A 78 15.11 -2.05 3.95
C GLY A 78 14.47 -1.57 5.26
N ASP A 79 13.61 -0.56 5.18
CA ASP A 79 12.92 0.05 6.32
C ASP A 79 11.42 0.22 6.02
N VAL A 80 10.63 -0.78 6.42
CA VAL A 80 9.17 -0.77 6.22
C VAL A 80 8.47 0.25 7.13
N ASP A 81 9.04 0.56 8.30
CA ASP A 81 8.47 1.56 9.19
C ASP A 81 8.72 2.97 8.63
N GLY A 82 9.90 3.20 8.03
CA GLY A 82 10.21 4.38 7.24
C GLY A 82 9.28 4.57 6.04
N LEU A 83 8.97 3.49 5.31
CA LEU A 83 8.00 3.52 4.21
C LEU A 83 6.62 3.94 4.70
N GLU A 84 6.19 3.44 5.85
CA GLU A 84 4.90 3.81 6.43
C GLU A 84 4.83 5.31 6.74
N GLN A 85 5.90 5.86 7.32
CA GLN A 85 5.98 7.29 7.59
C GLN A 85 5.98 8.10 6.29
N GLU A 86 6.72 7.67 5.27
CA GLU A 86 6.70 8.28 3.94
C GLU A 86 5.28 8.29 3.35
N ALA A 87 4.57 7.16 3.41
CA ALA A 87 3.21 7.04 2.88
C ALA A 87 2.22 7.98 3.61
N LYS A 88 2.37 8.12 4.94
CA LYS A 88 1.57 9.07 5.74
C LYS A 88 1.84 10.52 5.35
N ASP A 89 3.10 10.90 5.22
CA ASP A 89 3.49 12.25 4.84
C ASP A 89 3.02 12.59 3.42
N TRP A 90 3.13 11.61 2.52
CA TRP A 90 2.64 11.71 1.16
C TRP A 90 1.12 11.88 1.09
N ALA A 91 0.37 11.06 1.84
CA ALA A 91 -1.07 11.21 1.96
C ALA A 91 -1.46 12.58 2.52
N ALA A 92 -0.81 13.03 3.60
CA ALA A 92 -1.06 14.36 4.16
C ALA A 92 -0.80 15.50 3.17
N HIS A 93 0.24 15.37 2.33
CA HIS A 93 0.56 16.36 1.29
C HIS A 93 -0.52 16.41 0.20
N HIS A 94 -1.06 15.27 -0.22
CA HIS A 94 -2.03 15.18 -1.32
C HIS A 94 -3.49 15.22 -0.87
N HIS A 95 -3.78 15.06 0.42
CA HIS A 95 -5.13 14.99 0.99
C HIS A 95 -6.03 16.15 0.54
N LYS A 96 -5.52 17.38 0.56
CA LYS A 96 -6.28 18.55 0.12
C LYS A 96 -6.67 18.46 -1.36
N SER A 97 -5.71 18.12 -2.22
CA SER A 97 -5.98 17.97 -3.66
C SER A 97 -6.97 16.83 -3.94
N ALA A 98 -6.92 15.77 -3.13
CA ALA A 98 -7.81 14.64 -3.20
C ALA A 98 -9.25 15.04 -2.87
N ASN A 99 -9.43 15.72 -1.74
CA ASN A 99 -10.69 16.26 -1.24
C ASN A 99 -11.30 17.31 -2.19
N ASP A 100 -10.46 18.13 -2.81
CA ASP A 100 -10.89 19.14 -3.80
C ASP A 100 -11.23 18.50 -5.17
N GLY A 101 -11.15 17.16 -5.30
CA GLY A 101 -11.55 16.43 -6.49
C GLY A 101 -10.60 16.60 -7.68
N LEU A 102 -9.36 17.03 -7.45
CA LEU A 102 -8.40 17.29 -8.52
C LEU A 102 -7.93 15.98 -9.18
N MET A 103 -7.90 16.01 -10.50
CA MET A 103 -7.52 14.88 -11.36
C MET A 103 -6.46 15.32 -12.37
N PRO A 104 -5.52 14.44 -12.79
CA PRO A 104 -5.38 13.05 -12.36
C PRO A 104 -4.85 12.91 -10.93
N ARG A 105 -5.13 11.77 -10.27
CA ARG A 105 -4.53 11.47 -8.97
C ARG A 105 -3.01 11.30 -9.13
N PRO A 106 -2.20 11.82 -8.19
CA PRO A 106 -0.75 11.72 -8.26
C PRO A 106 -0.28 10.26 -8.20
N VAL A 107 0.78 9.96 -8.96
CA VAL A 107 1.53 8.71 -8.87
C VAL A 107 2.97 9.09 -8.54
N GLY A 108 3.50 8.53 -7.47
CA GLY A 108 4.85 8.81 -6.99
C GLY A 108 5.65 7.54 -6.75
N ASP A 109 6.96 7.69 -6.72
CA ASP A 109 7.90 6.65 -6.37
C ASP A 109 8.29 6.77 -4.90
N SER A 110 8.27 5.66 -4.17
CA SER A 110 8.83 5.63 -2.82
C SER A 110 10.31 5.96 -2.87
N ARG A 111 10.74 6.83 -1.96
CA ARG A 111 12.16 7.16 -1.74
C ARG A 111 12.80 6.17 -0.78
N THR A 112 11.99 5.46 0.00
CA THR A 112 12.44 4.50 1.00
C THR A 112 12.69 3.12 0.39
N CYS A 113 11.93 2.74 -0.62
CA CYS A 113 12.12 1.48 -1.33
C CYS A 113 12.89 1.69 -2.65
N GLY A 114 13.78 0.77 -2.98
CA GLY A 114 14.43 0.69 -4.29
C GLY A 114 13.43 0.25 -5.36
N LEU A 115 13.42 0.97 -6.49
CA LEU A 115 12.57 0.71 -7.66
C LEU A 115 13.40 0.35 -8.88
#